data_AF-A0A945PRF5-F1
#
_entry.id   AF-A0A945PRF5-F1
#
_cell.length_a   1.000
_cell.length_b   1.000
_cell.length_c   1.000
_cell.angle_alpha   90.00
_cell.angle_beta   90.00
_cell.angle_gamma   90.00
#
_symmetry.space_group_name_H-M   'P 1'
#
loop_
_entity.id
_entity.type
_entity.pdbx_description
1 polymer ?
#
loop_
_entity_poly.entity_id
_entity_poly.type
_entity_poly.pdbx_seq_one_letter_code
_entity_poly.pdbx_strand_id
1 'polypeptide(L)'
;MNDPCKKWLPRLMAWFDDEASELDAKEVRAHLLDCAPCRAAVQSWRELRLDLSLLQPDEPTEEVLERMAWRFEEGLADEIHSTSTALRWWGRLAAALMIGLGGLLIAERTVMPLAGTVEASTPREIEEAVQEILQRPVELMPLAPERPVPSGR
;
A
#
# COMPACT_ATOMS: atom_id res chain seq x y z
N MET A 1 -26.03 -37.38 9.88
CA MET A 1 -24.99 -37.86 10.82
C MET A 1 -23.99 -36.73 11.03
N ASN A 2 -24.01 -36.13 12.22
CA ASN A 2 -22.98 -35.17 12.64
C ASN A 2 -21.73 -35.97 12.93
N ASP A 3 -20.86 -36.10 11.94
CA ASP A 3 -19.59 -36.79 12.10
C ASP A 3 -18.69 -35.92 13.00
N PRO A 4 -18.37 -36.35 14.24
CA PRO A 4 -17.60 -35.55 15.21
C PRO A 4 -16.22 -35.15 14.69
N CYS A 5 -15.77 -35.78 13.59
CA CYS A 5 -14.51 -35.51 12.91
C CYS A 5 -14.55 -34.27 12.01
N LYS A 6 -15.73 -33.77 11.61
CA LYS A 6 -15.83 -32.62 10.68
C LYS A 6 -15.10 -31.37 11.17
N LYS A 7 -15.17 -31.11 12.48
CA LYS A 7 -14.48 -29.95 13.09
C LYS A 7 -12.96 -30.07 13.08
N TRP A 8 -12.44 -31.29 12.96
CA TRP A 8 -11.00 -31.56 13.00
C TRP A 8 -10.34 -31.44 11.64
N LEU A 9 -11.10 -31.57 10.54
CA LEU A 9 -10.55 -31.56 9.19
C LEU A 9 -9.65 -30.33 8.90
N PRO A 10 -10.06 -29.07 9.19
CA PRO A 10 -9.20 -27.92 8.92
C PRO A 10 -7.91 -27.94 9.75
N ARG A 11 -8.00 -28.36 11.01
CA ARG A 11 -6.86 -28.46 11.91
C ARG A 11 -5.90 -29.58 11.51
N LEU A 12 -6.44 -30.70 11.04
CA LEU A 12 -5.67 -31.83 10.53
C LEU A 12 -4.90 -31.44 9.27
N MET A 13 -5.51 -30.69 8.35
CA MET A 13 -4.86 -30.19 7.15
C MET A 13 -3.74 -29.20 7.49
N ALA A 14 -4.03 -28.18 8.30
CA ALA A 14 -3.01 -27.22 8.73
C ALA A 14 -1.84 -27.91 9.48
N TRP A 15 -2.14 -28.91 10.32
CA TRP A 15 -1.10 -29.68 10.98
C TRP A 15 -0.29 -30.55 10.01
N PHE A 16 -0.92 -31.11 8.98
CA PHE A 16 -0.26 -31.95 7.98
C PHE A 16 0.71 -31.16 7.09
N ASP A 17 0.37 -29.91 6.79
CA ASP A 17 1.18 -28.99 5.98
C ASP A 17 2.17 -28.15 6.81
N ASP A 18 2.32 -28.46 8.10
CA ASP A 18 3.20 -27.77 9.07
C ASP A 18 2.85 -26.29 9.33
N GLU A 19 1.57 -25.93 9.11
CA GLU A 19 1.02 -24.59 9.32
C GLU A 19 0.26 -24.45 10.67
N ALA A 20 0.14 -25.53 11.44
CA ALA A 20 -0.55 -25.51 12.73
C ALA A 20 0.29 -24.85 13.84
N SER A 21 -0.37 -24.12 14.73
CA SER A 21 0.24 -23.65 15.98
C SER A 21 0.69 -24.84 16.85
N GLU A 22 1.64 -24.63 17.77
CA GLU A 22 2.07 -25.69 18.69
C GLU A 22 0.92 -26.25 19.54
N LEU A 23 -0.02 -25.39 19.93
CA LEU A 23 -1.19 -25.79 20.70
C LEU A 23 -2.11 -26.69 19.86
N ASP A 24 -2.44 -26.26 18.65
CA ASP A 24 -3.27 -27.03 17.73
C ASP A 24 -2.59 -28.36 17.36
N ALA A 25 -1.27 -28.36 17.16
CA ALA A 25 -0.51 -29.57 16.89
C ALA A 25 -0.61 -30.59 18.03
N LYS A 26 -0.56 -30.14 19.30
CA LYS A 26 -0.76 -31.01 20.48
C LYS A 26 -2.18 -31.58 20.51
N GLU A 27 -3.20 -30.75 20.28
CA GLU A 27 -4.60 -31.17 20.26
C GLU A 27 -4.89 -32.16 19.13
N VAL A 28 -4.35 -31.91 17.93
CA VAL A 28 -4.46 -32.80 16.77
C VAL A 28 -3.80 -34.15 17.06
N ARG A 29 -2.60 -34.17 17.64
CA ARG A 29 -1.94 -35.42 18.04
C ARG A 29 -2.79 -36.20 19.05
N ALA A 30 -3.35 -35.54 20.04
CA ALA A 30 -4.25 -36.17 21.01
C ALA A 30 -5.49 -36.77 20.33
N HIS A 31 -6.13 -36.02 19.43
CA HIS A 31 -7.27 -36.53 18.66
C HIS A 31 -6.91 -37.75 17.80
N LEU A 32 -5.74 -37.73 17.15
CA LEU A 32 -5.27 -38.83 16.32
C LEU A 32 -4.97 -40.10 17.12
N LEU A 33 -4.73 -40.04 18.43
CA LEU A 33 -4.58 -41.25 19.26
C LEU A 33 -5.90 -42.02 19.36
N ASP A 34 -7.03 -41.32 19.46
CA ASP A 34 -8.34 -41.93 19.73
C ASP A 34 -9.22 -42.09 18.48
N CYS A 35 -8.91 -41.38 17.38
CA CYS A 35 -9.77 -41.35 16.19
C CYS A 35 -9.20 -42.14 15.00
N ALA A 36 -9.66 -43.39 14.84
CA ALA A 36 -9.26 -44.23 13.71
C ALA A 36 -9.62 -43.66 12.31
N PRO A 37 -10.81 -43.07 12.08
CA PRO A 37 -11.13 -42.44 10.79
C PRO A 37 -10.19 -41.30 10.41
N CYS A 38 -9.85 -40.42 11.34
CA CYS A 38 -8.93 -39.31 11.08
C CYS A 38 -7.50 -39.79 10.83
N ARG A 39 -7.05 -40.85 11.52
CA ARG A 39 -5.76 -41.49 11.20
C ARG A 39 -5.73 -42.04 9.78
N ALA A 40 -6.80 -42.70 9.35
CA ALA A 40 -6.91 -43.23 7.98
C ALA A 40 -6.88 -42.11 6.93
N ALA A 41 -7.55 -40.97 7.20
CA ALA A 41 -7.50 -39.81 6.32
C ALA A 41 -6.09 -39.20 6.23
N VAL A 42 -5.40 -39.01 7.36
CA VAL A 42 -4.00 -38.52 7.35
C VAL A 42 -3.09 -39.49 6.59
N GLN A 43 -3.31 -40.79 6.74
CA GLN A 43 -2.52 -41.79 6.03
C GLN A 43 -2.73 -41.73 4.52
N SER A 44 -3.96 -41.55 4.03
CA SER A 44 -4.21 -41.40 2.59
C SER A 44 -3.59 -40.12 2.02
N TRP A 45 -3.50 -39.04 2.79
CA TRP A 45 -2.77 -37.84 2.37
C TRP A 45 -1.25 -38.07 2.28
N ARG A 46 -0.68 -38.90 3.18
CA ARG A 46 0.74 -39.29 3.09
C ARG A 46 1.03 -40.08 1.83
N GLU A 47 0.16 -41.04 1.51
CA GLU A 47 0.26 -41.84 0.29
C GLU A 47 0.17 -40.93 -0.96
N LEU A 48 -0.80 -40.01 -0.99
CA LEU A 48 -0.91 -39.04 -2.08
C LEU A 48 0.34 -38.15 -2.21
N ARG A 49 0.93 -37.71 -1.10
CA ARG A 49 2.17 -36.91 -1.12
C ARG A 49 3.36 -37.70 -1.68
N LEU A 50 3.43 -39.01 -1.40
CA LEU A 50 4.44 -39.89 -1.99
C LEU A 50 4.19 -40.07 -3.49
N ASP A 51 2.96 -40.32 -3.92
CA ASP A 51 2.62 -40.44 -5.34
C ASP A 51 2.96 -39.15 -6.11
N LEU A 52 2.66 -37.99 -5.52
CA LEU A 52 3.01 -36.69 -6.10
C LEU A 52 4.51 -36.43 -6.12
N SER A 53 5.29 -36.96 -5.17
CA SER A 53 6.76 -36.82 -5.21
C SER A 53 7.39 -37.52 -6.42
N LEU A 54 6.74 -38.54 -6.98
CA LEU A 54 7.19 -39.18 -8.23
C LEU A 54 7.02 -38.28 -9.46
N LEU A 55 6.17 -37.24 -9.36
CA LEU A 55 5.96 -36.25 -10.41
C LEU A 55 6.82 -35.00 -10.22
N GLN A 56 7.48 -34.85 -9.06
CA GLN A 56 8.36 -33.72 -8.85
C GLN A 56 9.60 -33.87 -9.74
N PRO A 57 9.97 -32.82 -10.49
CA PRO A 57 11.24 -32.84 -11.21
C PRO A 57 12.38 -33.00 -10.22
N ASP A 58 13.48 -33.58 -10.68
CA ASP A 58 14.72 -33.65 -9.90
C ASP A 58 15.15 -32.25 -9.44
N GLU A 59 15.92 -32.20 -8.36
CA GLU A 59 16.52 -30.96 -7.89
C GLU A 59 17.24 -30.26 -9.07
N PRO A 60 17.00 -28.94 -9.25
CA PRO A 60 17.64 -28.22 -10.33
C PRO A 60 19.16 -28.27 -10.15
N THR A 61 19.87 -28.60 -11.22
CA THR A 61 21.33 -28.55 -11.24
C THR A 61 21.83 -27.13 -10.97
N GLU A 62 23.02 -26.99 -10.39
CA GLU A 62 23.65 -25.69 -10.14
C GLU A 62 23.69 -24.80 -11.40
N GLU A 63 23.98 -25.37 -12.57
CA GLU A 63 24.00 -24.64 -13.85
C GLU A 63 22.63 -24.01 -14.23
N VAL A 64 21.53 -24.65 -13.82
CA VAL A 64 20.17 -24.13 -14.05
C VAL A 64 19.89 -23.00 -13.06
N LEU A 65 20.30 -23.16 -11.80
CA LEU A 65 20.16 -22.12 -10.77
C LEU A 65 20.97 -20.88 -11.12
N GLU A 66 22.24 -21.03 -11.54
CA GLU A 66 23.09 -19.94 -12.02
C GLU A 66 22.45 -19.21 -13.20
N ARG A 67 21.87 -19.94 -14.15
CA ARG A 67 21.18 -19.34 -15.31
C ARG A 67 19.92 -18.58 -14.90
N MET A 68 19.17 -19.09 -13.92
CA MET A 68 18.00 -18.40 -13.38
C MET A 68 18.41 -17.13 -12.63
N ALA A 69 19.47 -17.20 -11.81
CA ALA A 69 20.01 -16.07 -11.07
C ALA A 69 20.48 -14.97 -12.04
N TRP A 70 21.25 -15.33 -13.06
CA TRP A 70 21.70 -14.39 -14.09
C TRP A 70 20.52 -13.67 -14.76
N ARG A 71 19.50 -14.41 -15.19
CA ARG A 71 18.31 -13.83 -15.83
C ARG A 71 17.51 -12.93 -14.89
N PHE A 72 17.46 -13.28 -13.62
CA PHE A 72 16.79 -12.47 -12.62
C PHE A 72 17.54 -11.15 -12.39
N GLU A 73 18.86 -11.21 -12.26
CA GLU A 73 19.71 -10.02 -12.10
C GLU A 73 19.64 -9.10 -13.32
N GLU A 74 19.71 -9.66 -14.52
CA GLU A 74 19.57 -8.92 -15.78
C GLU A 74 18.20 -8.22 -15.86
N GLY A 75 17.11 -8.95 -15.60
CA GLY A 75 15.76 -8.37 -15.60
C GLY A 75 15.57 -7.30 -14.52
N LEU A 76 16.14 -7.49 -13.33
CA LEU A 76 16.09 -6.49 -12.26
C LEU A 76 16.89 -5.23 -12.63
N ALA A 77 18.07 -5.41 -13.23
CA ALA A 77 18.90 -4.31 -13.70
C ALA A 77 18.15 -3.47 -14.76
N ASP A 78 17.51 -4.12 -15.72
CA ASP A 78 16.71 -3.44 -16.75
C ASP A 78 15.55 -2.63 -16.16
N GLU A 79 14.84 -3.17 -15.16
CA GLU A 79 13.74 -2.47 -14.50
C GLU A 79 14.22 -1.25 -13.69
N ILE A 80 15.37 -1.36 -13.02
CA ILE A 80 16.00 -0.24 -12.31
C ILE A 80 16.48 0.83 -13.30
N HIS A 81 17.02 0.43 -14.45
CA HIS A 81 17.46 1.36 -15.49
C HIS A 81 16.27 2.08 -16.15
N SER A 82 15.16 1.38 -16.37
CA SER A 82 13.94 1.97 -16.95
C SER A 82 13.34 3.02 -16.01
N THR A 83 13.20 2.69 -14.73
CA THR A 83 12.66 3.59 -13.70
C THR A 83 13.56 4.80 -13.48
N SER A 84 14.87 4.61 -13.35
CA SER A 84 15.83 5.72 -13.20
C SER A 84 15.86 6.64 -14.42
N THR A 85 15.72 6.10 -15.64
CA THR A 85 15.64 6.90 -16.87
C THR A 85 14.35 7.71 -16.92
N ALA A 86 13.22 7.11 -16.56
CA ALA A 86 11.93 7.80 -16.47
C ALA A 86 11.99 8.97 -15.47
N LEU A 87 12.53 8.73 -14.27
CA LEU A 87 12.74 9.76 -13.24
C LEU A 87 13.62 10.91 -13.74
N ARG A 88 14.72 10.62 -14.44
CA ARG A 88 15.57 11.66 -15.04
C ARG A 88 14.83 12.47 -16.10
N TRP A 89 13.98 11.83 -16.90
CA TRP A 89 13.16 12.51 -17.91
C TRP A 89 12.14 13.45 -17.27
N TRP A 90 11.42 12.97 -16.24
CA TRP A 90 10.51 13.79 -15.45
C TRP A 90 11.22 14.95 -14.74
N GLY A 91 12.42 14.71 -14.20
CA GLY A 91 13.24 15.76 -13.60
C GLY A 91 13.61 16.87 -14.59
N ARG A 92 13.95 16.51 -15.84
CA ARG A 92 14.23 17.50 -16.90
C ARG A 92 12.99 18.29 -17.30
N LEU A 93 11.83 17.65 -17.42
CA LEU A 93 10.57 18.33 -17.71
C LEU A 93 10.19 19.31 -16.58
N ALA A 94 10.30 18.87 -15.33
CA ALA A 94 10.02 19.73 -14.17
C ALA A 94 10.98 20.94 -14.13
N ALA A 95 12.28 20.73 -14.37
CA ALA A 95 13.25 21.82 -14.43
C ALA A 95 12.93 22.81 -15.57
N ALA A 96 12.58 22.32 -16.76
CA ALA A 96 12.20 23.16 -17.89
C ALA A 96 10.93 23.98 -17.59
N LEU A 97 9.93 23.36 -16.95
CA LEU A 97 8.71 24.04 -16.51
C LEU A 97 9.02 25.15 -15.49
N MET A 98 9.88 24.87 -14.51
CA MET A 98 10.29 25.86 -13.50
C MET A 98 11.07 27.03 -14.13
N ILE A 99 11.97 26.77 -15.08
CA ILE A 99 12.68 27.82 -15.82
C ILE A 99 11.70 28.63 -16.67
N GLY A 100 10.75 27.99 -17.35
CA GLY A 100 9.72 28.67 -18.14
C GLY A 100 8.81 29.56 -17.30
N LEU A 101 8.30 29.05 -16.18
CA LEU A 101 7.49 29.81 -15.21
C LEU A 101 8.29 30.96 -14.58
N GLY A 102 9.54 30.69 -14.17
CA GLY A 102 10.44 31.72 -13.65
C GLY A 102 10.74 32.82 -14.68
N GLY A 103 10.98 32.43 -15.94
CA GLY A 103 11.18 33.35 -17.05
C GLY A 103 9.94 34.19 -17.36
N LEU A 104 8.75 33.60 -17.29
CA LEU A 104 7.48 34.31 -17.47
C LEU A 104 7.24 35.35 -16.36
N LEU A 105 7.46 34.99 -15.10
CA LEU A 105 7.36 35.91 -13.96
C LEU A 105 8.37 37.07 -14.04
N ILE A 106 9.58 36.81 -14.53
CA ILE A 106 10.58 37.87 -14.76
C ILE A 106 10.16 38.75 -15.94
N ALA A 107 9.68 38.16 -17.03
CA ALA A 107 9.22 38.89 -18.20
C ALA A 107 8.04 39.83 -17.86
N GLU A 108 7.05 39.37 -17.08
CA GLU A 108 5.96 40.19 -16.58
C GLU A 108 6.46 41.39 -15.75
N ARG A 109 7.51 41.21 -14.95
CA ARG A 109 8.15 42.30 -14.20
C ARG A 109 8.91 43.30 -15.07
N THR A 110 9.43 42.88 -16.22
CA THR A 110 10.27 43.73 -17.09
C THR A 110 9.50 44.41 -18.23
N VAL A 111 8.35 43.86 -18.66
CA VAL A 111 7.63 44.32 -19.86
C VAL A 111 6.47 45.27 -19.52
N MET A 112 5.99 45.34 -18.28
CA MET A 112 5.05 46.39 -17.86
C MET A 112 5.74 47.51 -17.06
N PRO A 113 5.98 48.70 -17.66
CA PRO A 113 5.99 49.92 -16.87
C PRO A 113 4.53 50.31 -16.66
N LEU A 114 3.82 49.63 -15.75
CA LEU A 114 2.47 50.06 -15.39
C LEU A 114 2.61 51.32 -14.54
N ALA A 115 2.37 52.46 -15.19
CA ALA A 115 2.08 53.73 -14.56
C ALA A 115 1.01 53.52 -13.48
N GLY A 116 1.43 53.62 -12.23
CA GLY A 116 0.61 53.43 -11.06
C GLY A 116 1.54 53.50 -9.87
N THR A 117 1.75 54.71 -9.35
CA THR A 117 2.33 54.88 -8.02
C THR A 117 1.49 54.06 -7.06
N VAL A 118 2.02 52.92 -6.61
CA VAL A 118 1.55 52.29 -5.39
C VAL A 118 2.03 53.23 -4.29
N GLU A 119 1.22 54.22 -3.97
CA GLU A 119 1.34 54.96 -2.73
C GLU A 119 1.15 53.91 -1.62
N ALA A 120 2.20 53.68 -0.84
CA ALA A 120 2.06 52.90 0.38
C ALA A 120 1.00 53.61 1.23
N SER A 121 -0.09 52.90 1.57
CA SER A 121 -1.13 53.42 2.45
C SER A 121 -0.46 54.06 3.66
N THR A 122 -0.77 55.33 3.92
CA THR A 122 -0.11 56.03 5.01
C THR A 122 -0.44 55.32 6.33
N PRO A 123 0.45 55.33 7.34
CA PRO A 123 0.22 54.61 8.60
C PRO A 123 -1.15 54.88 9.23
N ARG A 124 -1.70 56.06 8.98
CA ARG A 124 -3.00 56.52 9.46
C ARG A 124 -4.19 55.80 8.80
N GLU A 125 -4.10 55.44 7.52
CA GLU A 125 -5.15 54.69 6.80
C GLU A 125 -5.23 53.24 7.27
N ILE A 126 -4.08 52.65 7.59
CA ILE A 126 -4.00 51.31 8.18
C ILE A 126 -4.63 51.31 9.57
N GLU A 127 -4.39 52.36 10.36
CA GLU A 127 -4.91 52.49 11.72
C GLU A 127 -6.44 52.72 11.75
N GLU A 128 -6.97 53.49 10.80
CA GLU A 128 -8.43 53.66 10.60
C GLU A 128 -9.11 52.34 10.19
N ALA A 129 -8.54 51.61 9.24
CA ALA A 129 -9.10 50.32 8.80
C ALA A 129 -9.09 49.27 9.92
N VAL A 130 -8.05 49.26 10.76
CA VAL A 130 -7.99 48.37 11.93
C VAL A 130 -9.02 48.76 12.98
N GLN A 131 -9.22 50.05 13.26
CA GLN A 131 -10.26 50.49 14.18
C GLN A 131 -11.67 50.13 13.71
N GLU A 132 -11.95 50.26 12.40
CA GLU A 132 -13.24 49.91 11.82
C GLU A 132 -13.57 48.42 12.01
N ILE A 133 -12.58 47.54 11.81
CA ILE A 133 -12.74 46.09 12.00
C ILE A 133 -13.01 45.76 13.48
N LEU A 134 -12.30 46.43 14.40
CA LEU A 134 -12.45 46.18 15.83
C LEU A 134 -13.79 46.69 16.41
N GLN A 135 -14.38 47.72 15.81
CA GLN A 135 -15.66 48.28 16.24
C GLN A 135 -16.88 47.59 15.62
N ARG A 136 -16.68 46.66 14.70
CA ARG A 136 -17.77 45.96 14.03
C ARG A 136 -18.43 44.96 15.01
N PRO A 137 -19.74 45.09 15.33
CA PRO A 137 -20.40 44.16 16.23
C PRO A 137 -20.44 42.76 15.60
N VAL A 138 -20.05 41.76 16.38
CA VAL A 138 -20.05 40.36 15.94
C VAL A 138 -21.49 39.90 15.74
N GLU A 139 -21.90 39.78 14.48
CA GLU A 139 -23.16 39.14 14.12
C GLU A 139 -23.00 37.63 14.36
N LEU A 140 -23.62 37.13 15.43
CA LEU A 140 -23.69 35.70 15.73
C LEU A 140 -24.54 35.01 14.67
N MET A 141 -23.89 34.38 13.69
CA MET A 141 -24.55 33.51 12.72
C MET A 141 -25.22 32.32 13.43
N PRO A 142 -26.46 31.94 13.06
CA PRO A 142 -27.16 30.83 13.68
C PRO A 142 -26.52 29.50 13.28
N LEU A 143 -26.34 28.62 14.28
CA LEU A 143 -25.82 27.26 14.11
C LEU A 143 -26.71 26.45 13.14
N ALA A 144 -26.10 25.92 12.08
CA ALA A 144 -26.76 25.05 11.11
C ALA A 144 -27.17 23.71 11.76
N PRO A 145 -28.32 23.12 11.38
CA PRO A 145 -28.81 21.88 11.99
C PRO A 145 -27.99 20.65 11.56
N GLU A 146 -27.79 19.75 12.52
CA GLU A 146 -27.06 18.49 12.39
C GLU A 146 -27.67 17.56 11.32
N ARG A 147 -26.81 16.96 10.48
CA ARG A 147 -27.22 15.95 9.49
C ARG A 147 -27.31 14.58 10.15
N PRO A 148 -28.36 13.78 9.87
CA PRO A 148 -28.49 12.44 10.43
C PRO A 148 -27.58 11.42 9.73
N VAL A 149 -27.07 10.48 10.53
CA VAL A 149 -26.17 9.38 10.14
C VAL A 149 -26.97 8.25 9.47
N PRO A 150 -26.56 7.73 8.31
CA PRO A 150 -27.24 6.62 7.66
C PRO A 150 -26.90 5.29 8.33
N SER A 151 -27.94 4.53 8.73
CA SER A 151 -27.84 3.15 9.19
C SER A 151 -27.79 2.20 7.99
N GLY A 152 -26.63 1.58 7.76
CA GLY A 152 -26.47 0.50 6.79
C GLY A 152 -26.91 -0.84 7.38
N ARG A 153 -27.78 -1.56 6.63
CA ARG A 153 -28.06 -3.00 6.75
C ARG A 153 -27.26 -3.75 5.71
#